data_AF-A0A2N9NN27-F1
#
_entry.id   AF-A0A2N9NN27-F1
#
_cell.length_a   1.000
_cell.length_b   1.000
_cell.length_c   1.000
_cell.angle_alpha   90.00
_cell.angle_beta   90.00
_cell.angle_gamma   90.00
#
_symmetry.space_group_name_H-M   'P 1'
#
loop_
_entity.id
_entity.type
_entity.pdbx_description
1 polymer ?
#
loop_
_entity_poly.entity_id
_entity_poly.type
_entity_poly.pdbx_seq_one_letter_code
_entity_poly.pdbx_strand_id
1 'polypeptide(L)'
;MNAYQAKIIRRLRRDPSRPRGKRVLVVGCGNIGSQLVPLVARMKGIGMLILVDCDGYEESNLSSQSISSSDIGRAKAFVQARLARKLNPRLRVLAIHARLECVPLGWLRSDVMLACLDSKEARRCANEIAWRLGTPLIDAGIEASGLLARVNIYRPAANQPCLECAWDRRDYAQLPVKHPCDAGLGPSTPTGAPACLGALAAALQALECLKILAGDLSNAGKQILIEAGTHRHFLTGFSMHPKCRFNHAGWNASKISRTPAQLSVGAALRLASDAGASLTFAGMHLARQLDCPGCGFSPRVYRLEERLSRRERICPQCGQDLLVAGFHSQSQLKTKEVEPVLAARSLASLGLRGGDFISIKGSQRESFYELGGAPAVARSRLITRSIP
;
A
#
# COMPACT_ATOMS: atom_id res chain seq x y z
N MET A 1 -8.74 -35.12 -9.29
CA MET A 1 -8.64 -33.65 -9.50
C MET A 1 -9.75 -33.26 -10.45
N ASN A 2 -10.69 -32.39 -10.04
CA ASN A 2 -11.85 -32.07 -10.89
C ASN A 2 -11.48 -31.10 -12.04
N ALA A 3 -12.33 -31.00 -13.06
CA ALA A 3 -12.08 -30.18 -14.25
C ALA A 3 -11.83 -28.70 -13.92
N TYR A 4 -12.47 -28.18 -12.87
CA TYR A 4 -12.32 -26.81 -12.41
C TYR A 4 -10.93 -26.55 -11.79
N GLN A 5 -10.47 -27.44 -10.89
CA GLN A 5 -9.12 -27.40 -10.31
C GLN A 5 -8.05 -27.55 -11.37
N ALA A 6 -8.23 -28.46 -12.33
CA ALA A 6 -7.32 -28.64 -13.47
C ALA A 6 -7.22 -27.37 -14.32
N LYS A 7 -8.33 -26.65 -14.53
CA LYS A 7 -8.39 -25.38 -15.27
C LYS A 7 -7.64 -24.26 -14.55
N ILE A 8 -7.85 -24.10 -13.23
CA ILE A 8 -7.10 -23.13 -12.41
C ILE A 8 -5.60 -23.43 -12.47
N ILE A 9 -5.20 -24.67 -12.19
CA ILE A 9 -3.79 -25.06 -12.19
C ILE A 9 -3.15 -24.85 -13.57
N ARG A 10 -3.85 -25.20 -14.66
CA ARG A 10 -3.35 -25.00 -16.03
C ARG A 10 -3.12 -23.52 -16.35
N ARG A 11 -4.00 -22.62 -15.92
CA ARG A 11 -3.88 -21.16 -16.13
C ARG A 11 -2.84 -20.50 -15.24
N LEU A 12 -2.58 -21.08 -14.07
CA LEU A 12 -1.49 -20.67 -13.17
C LEU A 12 -0.13 -21.24 -13.59
N ARG A 13 -0.06 -22.16 -14.57
CA ARG A 13 1.23 -22.57 -15.13
C ARG A 13 1.93 -21.33 -15.70
N ARG A 14 3.23 -21.25 -15.45
CA ARG A 14 4.08 -20.13 -15.84
C ARG A 14 3.92 -19.91 -17.34
N ASP A 15 3.34 -18.77 -17.70
CA ASP A 15 3.26 -18.34 -19.09
C ASP A 15 4.70 -18.15 -19.62
N PRO A 16 5.10 -18.86 -20.68
CA PRO A 16 6.42 -18.72 -21.28
C PRO A 16 6.72 -17.27 -21.70
N SER A 17 5.68 -16.49 -22.05
CA SER A 17 5.77 -15.07 -22.41
C SER A 17 5.91 -14.14 -21.19
N ARG A 18 5.63 -14.62 -19.98
CA ARG A 18 5.78 -13.89 -18.72
C ARG A 18 6.83 -14.57 -17.84
N PRO A 19 8.13 -14.47 -18.20
CA PRO A 19 9.20 -15.28 -17.63
C PRO A 19 9.38 -15.11 -16.11
N ARG A 20 8.79 -14.07 -15.49
CA ARG A 20 8.92 -13.79 -14.05
C ARG A 20 7.70 -14.23 -13.21
N GLY A 21 6.70 -14.90 -13.78
CA GLY A 21 5.47 -15.29 -13.06
C GLY A 21 4.57 -14.11 -12.67
N LYS A 22 3.49 -14.42 -11.94
CA LYS A 22 2.56 -13.43 -11.35
C LYS A 22 3.17 -12.77 -10.11
N ARG A 23 2.72 -11.55 -9.81
CA ARG A 23 3.11 -10.77 -8.64
C ARG A 23 1.93 -10.63 -7.68
N VAL A 24 2.13 -10.98 -6.42
CA VAL A 24 1.12 -10.80 -5.37
C VAL A 24 1.65 -9.81 -4.34
N LEU A 25 0.83 -8.82 -4.00
CA LEU A 25 1.09 -7.88 -2.91
C LEU A 25 0.25 -8.28 -1.70
N VAL A 26 0.87 -8.44 -0.54
CA VAL A 26 0.20 -8.60 0.75
C VAL A 26 0.48 -7.34 1.58
N VAL A 27 -0.57 -6.70 2.06
CA VAL A 27 -0.49 -5.54 2.95
C VAL A 27 -1.01 -5.93 4.32
N GLY A 28 -0.16 -5.82 5.33
CA GLY A 28 -0.42 -6.35 6.67
C GLY A 28 0.07 -7.80 6.81
N CYS A 29 0.98 -8.01 7.75
CA CYS A 29 1.60 -9.28 8.14
C CYS A 29 1.17 -9.69 9.57
N GLY A 30 0.02 -9.18 10.02
CA GLY A 30 -0.61 -9.45 11.30
C GLY A 30 -1.29 -10.82 11.39
N ASN A 31 -2.37 -10.93 12.19
CA ASN A 31 -3.12 -12.18 12.38
C ASN A 31 -3.52 -12.85 11.05
N ILE A 32 -4.26 -12.17 10.17
CA ILE A 32 -4.64 -12.72 8.86
C ILE A 32 -3.41 -12.89 7.95
N GLY A 33 -2.56 -11.86 7.87
CA GLY A 33 -1.44 -11.81 6.93
C GLY A 33 -0.38 -12.89 7.17
N SER A 34 -0.05 -13.17 8.42
CA SER A 34 0.94 -14.19 8.80
C SER A 34 0.48 -15.62 8.44
N GLN A 35 -0.82 -15.88 8.45
CA GLN A 35 -1.41 -17.14 7.99
C GLN A 35 -1.49 -17.20 6.45
N LEU A 36 -1.73 -16.05 5.80
CA LEU A 36 -1.87 -15.94 4.35
C LEU A 36 -0.54 -16.10 3.60
N VAL A 37 0.55 -15.52 4.11
CA VAL A 37 1.86 -15.53 3.44
C VAL A 37 2.34 -16.95 3.10
N PRO A 38 2.31 -17.94 4.01
CA PRO A 38 2.61 -19.33 3.71
C PRO A 38 1.74 -19.94 2.60
N LEU A 39 0.43 -19.63 2.58
CA LEU A 39 -0.48 -20.11 1.55
C LEU A 39 -0.08 -19.58 0.18
N VAL A 40 0.15 -18.26 0.08
CA VAL A 40 0.58 -17.60 -1.16
C VAL A 40 1.94 -18.10 -1.61
N ALA A 41 2.91 -18.28 -0.70
CA ALA A 41 4.26 -18.75 -1.05
C ALA A 41 4.27 -20.15 -1.70
N ARG A 42 3.26 -20.98 -1.39
CA ARG A 42 3.07 -22.33 -1.95
C ARG A 42 2.33 -22.36 -3.29
N MET A 43 1.71 -21.26 -3.70
CA MET A 43 0.96 -21.22 -4.96
C MET A 43 1.89 -21.31 -6.16
N LYS A 44 1.52 -22.15 -7.13
CA LYS A 44 2.23 -22.24 -8.42
C LYS A 44 1.95 -20.99 -9.26
N GLY A 45 2.93 -20.57 -10.06
CA GLY A 45 2.78 -19.45 -10.98
C GLY A 45 3.12 -18.07 -10.40
N ILE A 46 3.23 -17.96 -9.08
CA ILE A 46 3.74 -16.74 -8.44
C ILE A 46 5.25 -16.73 -8.54
N GLY A 47 5.80 -15.64 -9.10
CA GLY A 47 7.25 -15.44 -9.15
C GLY A 47 7.73 -14.26 -8.33
N MET A 48 6.82 -13.44 -7.80
CA MET A 48 7.15 -12.37 -6.86
C MET A 48 6.06 -12.18 -5.81
N LEU A 49 6.48 -12.13 -4.55
CA LEU A 49 5.65 -11.77 -3.39
C LEU A 49 6.17 -10.46 -2.82
N ILE A 50 5.30 -9.47 -2.66
CA ILE A 50 5.59 -8.18 -2.05
C ILE A 50 4.87 -8.13 -0.71
N LEU A 51 5.59 -7.87 0.37
CA LEU A 51 5.05 -7.77 1.73
C LEU A 51 5.26 -6.35 2.23
N VAL A 52 4.19 -5.71 2.70
CA VAL A 52 4.22 -4.37 3.29
C VAL A 52 3.60 -4.43 4.68
N ASP A 53 4.34 -4.01 5.69
CA ASP A 53 3.87 -3.88 7.08
C ASP A 53 4.72 -2.84 7.81
N CYS A 54 4.15 -2.05 8.71
CA CYS A 54 4.87 -1.01 9.46
C CYS A 54 5.32 -1.45 10.87
N ASP A 55 4.90 -2.62 11.33
CA ASP A 55 5.04 -3.01 12.73
C ASP A 55 6.21 -3.97 12.95
N GLY A 56 6.63 -4.05 14.21
CA GLY A 56 7.43 -5.14 14.76
C GLY A 56 6.54 -6.20 15.41
N TYR A 57 7.07 -7.41 15.60
CA TYR A 57 6.41 -8.41 16.42
C TYR A 57 6.61 -8.13 17.91
N GLU A 58 5.53 -8.27 18.66
CA GLU A 58 5.48 -8.18 20.11
C GLU A 58 5.09 -9.52 20.72
N GLU A 59 5.31 -9.70 22.02
CA GLU A 59 4.96 -10.94 22.74
C GLU A 59 3.47 -11.29 22.61
N SER A 60 2.60 -10.27 22.66
CA SER A 60 1.16 -10.39 22.46
C SER A 60 0.77 -11.04 21.12
N ASN A 61 1.66 -11.01 20.12
CA ASN A 61 1.41 -11.56 18.80
C ASN A 61 1.60 -13.08 18.73
N LEU A 62 2.30 -13.70 19.69
CA LEU A 62 2.56 -15.15 19.71
C LEU A 62 1.28 -15.99 19.77
N SER A 63 0.22 -15.46 20.39
CA SER A 63 -1.06 -16.17 20.58
C SER A 63 -1.89 -16.30 19.30
N SER A 64 -1.65 -15.44 18.30
CA SER A 64 -2.54 -15.30 17.14
C SER A 64 -1.83 -15.27 15.78
N GLN A 65 -0.53 -14.99 15.74
CA GLN A 65 0.21 -14.78 14.49
C GLN A 65 1.23 -15.90 14.25
N SER A 66 1.49 -16.25 13.00
CA SER A 66 2.38 -17.36 12.62
C SER A 66 3.87 -17.01 12.79
N ILE A 67 4.32 -16.96 14.05
CA ILE A 67 5.68 -16.59 14.46
C ILE A 67 6.19 -17.45 15.62
N SER A 68 7.47 -17.31 15.94
CA SER A 68 8.09 -17.90 17.14
C SER A 68 8.57 -16.82 18.12
N SER A 69 8.91 -17.20 19.35
CA SER A 69 9.53 -16.29 20.33
C SER A 69 10.81 -15.61 19.80
N SER A 70 11.55 -16.30 18.93
CA SER A 70 12.76 -15.76 18.28
C SER A 70 12.49 -14.61 17.29
N ASP A 71 11.23 -14.33 16.97
CA ASP A 71 10.82 -13.30 16.04
C ASP A 71 10.41 -11.98 16.73
N ILE A 72 10.28 -11.96 18.06
CA ILE A 72 9.93 -10.76 18.83
C ILE A 72 10.96 -9.64 18.59
N GLY A 73 10.48 -8.40 18.47
CA GLY A 73 11.28 -7.21 18.19
C GLY A 73 11.68 -7.04 16.72
N ARG A 74 11.39 -8.03 15.85
CA ARG A 74 11.71 -7.97 14.42
C ARG A 74 10.53 -7.46 13.61
N ALA A 75 10.81 -6.77 12.52
CA ALA A 75 9.78 -6.27 11.59
C ALA A 75 8.95 -7.42 11.01
N LYS A 76 7.61 -7.28 11.06
CA LYS A 76 6.68 -8.34 10.62
C LYS A 76 6.91 -8.75 9.16
N ALA A 77 7.04 -7.76 8.28
CA ALA A 77 7.32 -7.97 6.86
C ALA A 77 8.61 -8.78 6.60
N PHE A 78 9.67 -8.53 7.38
CA PHE A 78 10.97 -9.21 7.20
C PHE A 78 10.94 -10.66 7.68
N VAL A 79 10.30 -10.92 8.82
CA VAL A 79 10.11 -12.27 9.34
C VAL A 79 9.24 -13.10 8.40
N GLN A 80 8.10 -12.57 7.95
CA GLN A 80 7.24 -13.28 7.00
C GLN A 80 7.94 -13.53 5.66
N ALA A 81 8.79 -12.60 5.20
CA ALA A 81 9.60 -12.83 4.01
C ALA A 81 10.64 -13.94 4.19
N ARG A 82 11.27 -14.04 5.36
CA ARG A 82 12.16 -15.16 5.70
C ARG A 82 11.42 -16.49 5.64
N LEU A 83 10.22 -16.56 6.22
CA LEU A 83 9.38 -17.76 6.22
C LEU A 83 8.96 -18.15 4.79
N ALA A 84 8.49 -17.19 3.99
CA ALA A 84 8.12 -17.41 2.60
C ALA A 84 9.28 -17.96 1.75
N ARG A 85 10.49 -17.42 1.92
CA ARG A 85 11.70 -17.92 1.21
C ARG A 85 12.10 -19.33 1.65
N LYS A 86 11.89 -19.69 2.93
CA LYS A 86 12.12 -21.06 3.42
C LYS A 86 11.14 -22.04 2.78
N LEU A 87 9.89 -21.65 2.62
CA LEU A 87 8.85 -22.47 1.99
C LEU A 87 9.04 -22.63 0.47
N ASN A 88 9.51 -21.58 -0.20
CA ASN A 88 9.74 -21.58 -1.63
C ASN A 88 11.01 -20.79 -1.98
N PRO A 89 12.18 -21.46 -2.04
CA PRO A 89 13.46 -20.81 -2.35
C PRO A 89 13.53 -20.13 -3.73
N ARG A 90 12.63 -20.50 -4.66
CA ARG A 90 12.54 -19.90 -6.00
C ARG A 90 11.67 -18.63 -6.03
N LEU A 91 10.93 -18.34 -4.96
CA LEU A 91 10.06 -17.16 -4.87
C LEU A 91 10.90 -15.91 -4.58
N ARG A 92 10.79 -14.90 -5.44
CA ARG A 92 11.35 -13.58 -5.13
C ARG A 92 10.45 -12.90 -4.13
N VAL A 93 10.99 -12.54 -2.97
CA VAL A 93 10.23 -11.84 -1.92
C VAL A 93 10.83 -10.46 -1.68
N LEU A 94 10.02 -9.42 -1.93
CA LEU A 94 10.30 -8.04 -1.56
C LEU A 94 9.56 -7.73 -0.26
N ALA A 95 10.29 -7.38 0.79
CA ALA A 95 9.71 -7.02 2.07
C ALA A 95 9.97 -5.54 2.35
N ILE A 96 8.92 -4.83 2.76
CA ILE A 96 8.95 -3.37 2.96
C ILE A 96 8.41 -3.11 4.37
N HIS A 97 9.31 -2.67 5.25
CA HIS A 97 8.96 -2.21 6.58
C HIS A 97 8.60 -0.73 6.52
N ALA A 98 7.34 -0.42 6.20
CA ALA A 98 6.82 0.94 6.09
C ALA A 98 5.28 0.95 6.13
N ARG A 99 4.71 2.10 6.47
CA ARG A 99 3.27 2.34 6.25
C ARG A 99 2.97 2.35 4.75
N LEU A 100 1.81 1.85 4.36
CA LEU A 100 1.45 1.63 2.95
C LEU A 100 1.52 2.93 2.13
N GLU A 101 0.99 4.04 2.68
CA GLU A 101 0.99 5.36 2.06
C GLU A 101 2.40 5.92 1.84
N CYS A 102 3.40 5.41 2.56
CA CYS A 102 4.79 5.80 2.41
C CYS A 102 5.54 4.90 1.41
N VAL A 103 4.90 3.96 0.73
CA VAL A 103 5.58 3.11 -0.26
C VAL A 103 5.39 3.69 -1.66
N PRO A 104 6.47 3.85 -2.46
CA PRO A 104 6.31 4.25 -3.85
C PRO A 104 5.37 3.33 -4.61
N LEU A 105 4.34 3.90 -5.24
CA LEU A 105 3.26 3.11 -5.86
C LEU A 105 3.77 2.14 -6.94
N GLY A 106 4.83 2.51 -7.65
CA GLY A 106 5.48 1.64 -8.64
C GLY A 106 6.02 0.34 -8.05
N TRP A 107 6.36 0.33 -6.76
CA TRP A 107 6.83 -0.86 -6.04
C TRP A 107 5.68 -1.78 -5.64
N LEU A 108 4.46 -1.25 -5.59
CA LEU A 108 3.23 -1.96 -5.21
C LEU A 108 2.52 -2.62 -6.41
N ARG A 109 2.98 -2.36 -7.64
CA ARG A 109 2.42 -2.95 -8.87
C ARG A 109 2.41 -4.48 -8.79
N SER A 110 1.21 -5.03 -8.78
CA SER A 110 0.93 -6.45 -8.63
C SER A 110 -0.23 -6.89 -9.52
N ASP A 111 -0.39 -8.21 -9.70
CA ASP A 111 -1.55 -8.78 -10.38
C ASP A 111 -2.78 -8.84 -9.46
N VAL A 112 -2.56 -8.85 -8.14
CA VAL A 112 -3.59 -8.82 -7.10
C VAL A 112 -2.98 -8.30 -5.80
N MET A 113 -3.75 -7.49 -5.07
CA MET A 113 -3.44 -6.99 -3.74
C MET A 113 -4.33 -7.70 -2.71
N LEU A 114 -3.71 -8.21 -1.65
CA LEU A 114 -4.35 -8.88 -0.53
C LEU A 114 -4.18 -7.99 0.71
N ALA A 115 -5.23 -7.29 1.11
CA ALA A 115 -5.21 -6.44 2.30
C ALA A 115 -5.66 -7.23 3.53
N CYS A 116 -4.79 -7.24 4.54
CA CYS A 116 -4.94 -7.91 5.83
C CYS A 116 -4.80 -6.88 6.97
N LEU A 117 -5.51 -5.76 6.81
CA LEU A 117 -5.36 -4.54 7.61
C LEU A 117 -6.29 -4.55 8.82
N ASP A 118 -5.98 -3.79 9.85
CA ASP A 118 -6.78 -3.70 11.08
C ASP A 118 -7.61 -2.40 11.14
N SER A 119 -7.14 -1.30 10.55
CA SER A 119 -7.85 -0.01 10.56
C SER A 119 -8.68 0.29 9.31
N LYS A 120 -9.66 1.20 9.44
CA LYS A 120 -10.43 1.73 8.28
C LYS A 120 -9.59 2.64 7.39
N GLU A 121 -8.71 3.45 7.98
CA GLU A 121 -7.82 4.35 7.23
C GLU A 121 -6.87 3.57 6.32
N ALA A 122 -6.22 2.52 6.85
CA ALA A 122 -5.31 1.71 6.05
C ALA A 122 -6.05 1.00 4.91
N ARG A 123 -7.28 0.49 5.16
CA ARG A 123 -8.12 -0.10 4.10
C ARG A 123 -8.50 0.89 3.02
N ARG A 124 -8.82 2.14 3.42
CA ARG A 124 -9.09 3.23 2.48
C ARG A 124 -7.88 3.54 1.61
N CYS A 125 -6.68 3.59 2.21
CA CYS A 125 -5.43 3.77 1.47
C CYS A 125 -5.19 2.62 0.49
N ALA A 126 -5.39 1.37 0.90
CA ALA A 126 -5.27 0.20 0.01
C ALA A 126 -6.28 0.26 -1.15
N ASN A 127 -7.52 0.67 -0.89
CA ASN A 127 -8.54 0.90 -1.92
C ASN A 127 -8.09 1.95 -2.92
N GLU A 128 -7.63 3.11 -2.46
CA GLU A 128 -7.14 4.17 -3.35
C GLU A 128 -6.00 3.67 -4.23
N ILE A 129 -4.97 3.04 -3.64
CA ILE A 129 -3.81 2.53 -4.38
C ILE A 129 -4.23 1.48 -5.40
N ALA A 130 -5.13 0.56 -5.01
CA ALA A 130 -5.67 -0.46 -5.91
C ALA A 130 -6.32 0.19 -7.14
N TRP A 131 -7.15 1.21 -6.95
CA TRP A 131 -7.76 1.96 -8.05
C TRP A 131 -6.72 2.70 -8.89
N ARG A 132 -5.78 3.43 -8.27
CA ARG A 132 -4.74 4.16 -9.00
C ARG A 132 -3.90 3.25 -9.88
N LEU A 133 -3.55 2.06 -9.39
CA LEU A 133 -2.74 1.08 -10.10
C LEU A 133 -3.54 0.12 -10.99
N GLY A 134 -4.88 0.19 -10.97
CA GLY A 134 -5.74 -0.75 -11.69
C GLY A 134 -5.60 -2.20 -11.20
N THR A 135 -5.28 -2.40 -9.93
CA THR A 135 -4.98 -3.71 -9.33
C THR A 135 -6.21 -4.24 -8.57
N PRO A 136 -6.70 -5.46 -8.83
CA PRO A 136 -7.73 -6.08 -8.00
C PRO A 136 -7.32 -6.15 -6.53
N LEU A 137 -8.25 -5.80 -5.64
CA LEU A 137 -8.06 -5.78 -4.19
C LEU A 137 -8.95 -6.83 -3.54
N ILE A 138 -8.37 -7.70 -2.74
CA ILE A 138 -9.10 -8.58 -1.84
C ILE A 138 -8.85 -8.06 -0.42
N ASP A 139 -9.87 -7.48 0.22
CA ASP A 139 -9.81 -6.99 1.61
C ASP A 139 -10.38 -8.04 2.57
N ALA A 140 -9.64 -8.35 3.62
CA ALA A 140 -10.07 -9.26 4.66
C ALA A 140 -10.27 -8.55 6.00
N GLY A 141 -11.22 -9.06 6.78
CA GLY A 141 -11.47 -8.62 8.14
C GLY A 141 -11.97 -9.76 9.01
N ILE A 142 -11.69 -9.66 10.30
CA ILE A 142 -12.18 -10.59 11.31
C ILE A 142 -12.77 -9.80 12.47
N GLU A 143 -13.79 -10.36 13.10
CA GLU A 143 -14.41 -9.83 14.32
C GLU A 143 -14.45 -10.94 15.37
N ALA A 144 -13.81 -10.71 16.52
CA ALA A 144 -13.63 -11.75 17.55
C ALA A 144 -14.95 -12.15 18.22
N SER A 145 -15.80 -11.19 18.58
CA SER A 145 -17.05 -11.40 19.33
C SER A 145 -18.03 -12.31 18.60
N GLY A 146 -18.27 -12.07 17.31
CA GLY A 146 -19.18 -12.88 16.50
C GLY A 146 -18.53 -14.08 15.78
N LEU A 147 -17.23 -14.32 15.97
CA LEU A 147 -16.44 -15.28 15.17
C LEU A 147 -16.64 -15.08 13.65
N LEU A 148 -16.64 -13.82 13.22
CA LEU A 148 -16.89 -13.45 11.83
C LEU A 148 -15.59 -13.36 11.04
N ALA A 149 -15.55 -13.97 9.86
CA ALA A 149 -14.51 -13.78 8.86
C ALA A 149 -15.13 -13.25 7.57
N ARG A 150 -14.64 -12.09 7.09
CA ARG A 150 -15.11 -11.47 5.84
C ARG A 150 -13.99 -11.33 4.83
N VAL A 151 -14.35 -11.53 3.56
CA VAL A 151 -13.50 -11.24 2.40
C VAL A 151 -14.31 -10.46 1.38
N ASN A 152 -13.87 -9.24 1.07
CA ASN A 152 -14.45 -8.39 0.04
C ASN A 152 -13.53 -8.40 -1.19
N ILE A 153 -14.11 -8.61 -2.37
CA ILE A 153 -13.35 -8.63 -3.63
C ILE A 153 -13.72 -7.39 -4.44
N TYR A 154 -12.77 -6.49 -4.63
CA TYR A 154 -12.92 -5.28 -5.43
C TYR A 154 -12.07 -5.36 -6.69
N ARG A 155 -12.63 -4.91 -7.81
CA ARG A 155 -11.94 -4.81 -9.08
C ARG A 155 -12.04 -3.37 -9.59
N PRO A 156 -10.93 -2.63 -9.69
CA PRO A 156 -10.93 -1.34 -10.38
C PRO A 156 -11.36 -1.51 -11.85
N ALA A 157 -12.55 -1.05 -12.17
CA ALA A 157 -13.12 -1.00 -13.52
C ALA A 157 -14.36 -0.09 -13.53
N ALA A 158 -14.81 0.31 -14.71
CA ALA A 158 -16.05 1.06 -14.85
C ALA A 158 -17.23 0.29 -14.22
N ASN A 159 -18.10 0.99 -13.52
CA ASN A 159 -19.31 0.46 -12.87
C ASN A 159 -19.06 -0.64 -11.83
N GLN A 160 -17.84 -0.77 -11.30
CA GLN A 160 -17.55 -1.67 -10.19
C GLN A 160 -17.53 -0.90 -8.85
N PRO A 161 -18.04 -1.51 -7.76
CA PRO A 161 -17.98 -0.89 -6.44
C PRO A 161 -16.55 -0.82 -5.92
N CYS A 162 -16.26 0.22 -5.13
CA CYS A 162 -15.07 0.29 -4.30
C CYS A 162 -15.42 0.03 -2.82
N LEU A 163 -14.39 -0.02 -1.96
CA LEU A 163 -14.55 -0.14 -0.51
C LEU A 163 -15.50 0.93 0.05
N GLU A 164 -15.30 2.19 -0.38
CA GLU A 164 -16.04 3.36 0.09
C GLU A 164 -17.48 3.46 -0.47
N CYS A 165 -17.88 2.60 -1.43
CA CYS A 165 -19.27 2.55 -1.92
C CYS A 165 -20.25 2.02 -0.88
N ALA A 166 -19.78 1.18 0.05
CA ALA A 166 -20.59 0.63 1.13
C ALA A 166 -20.55 1.47 2.41
N TRP A 167 -19.85 2.62 2.40
CA TRP A 167 -19.63 3.44 3.58
C TRP A 167 -20.70 4.52 3.76
N ASP A 168 -21.16 4.68 4.99
CA ASP A 168 -22.07 5.76 5.39
C ASP A 168 -21.34 6.89 6.15
N ARG A 169 -22.10 7.88 6.66
CA ARG A 169 -21.53 8.99 7.43
C ARG A 169 -20.80 8.53 8.70
N ARG A 170 -21.23 7.44 9.33
CA ARG A 170 -20.64 6.89 10.55
C ARG A 170 -19.29 6.25 10.25
N ASP A 171 -19.19 5.56 9.11
CA ASP A 171 -17.91 5.02 8.65
C ASP A 171 -16.87 6.12 8.44
N TYR A 172 -17.25 7.23 7.81
CA TYR A 172 -16.34 8.36 7.63
C TYR A 172 -16.01 9.08 8.94
N ALA A 173 -16.93 9.13 9.90
CA ALA A 173 -16.70 9.74 11.20
C ALA A 173 -15.70 8.94 12.07
N GLN A 174 -15.50 7.65 11.78
CA GLN A 174 -14.51 6.80 12.45
C GLN A 174 -13.12 6.88 11.84
N LEU A 175 -12.94 7.63 10.75
CA LEU A 175 -11.60 7.90 10.24
C LEU A 175 -10.87 8.83 11.23
N PRO A 176 -9.62 8.52 11.59
CA PRO A 176 -8.86 9.39 12.47
C PRO A 176 -8.74 10.77 11.83
N VAL A 177 -9.17 11.80 12.57
CA VAL A 177 -8.92 13.17 12.18
C VAL A 177 -7.46 13.44 12.53
N LYS A 178 -6.61 13.66 11.52
CA LYS A 178 -5.24 14.10 11.76
C LYS A 178 -5.30 15.55 12.19
N HIS A 179 -5.24 15.83 13.49
CA HIS A 179 -4.99 17.18 13.95
C HIS A 179 -3.50 17.51 13.81
N PRO A 180 -3.12 18.75 13.46
CA PRO A 180 -1.71 19.15 13.39
C PRO A 180 -0.91 18.91 14.68
N CYS A 181 -1.61 18.75 15.82
CA CYS A 181 -1.05 18.45 17.14
C CYS A 181 -1.03 16.96 17.51
N ASP A 182 -1.56 16.06 16.68
CA ASP A 182 -1.57 14.62 16.97
C ASP A 182 -0.21 14.00 16.64
N ALA A 183 0.74 14.21 17.55
CA ALA A 183 2.00 13.48 17.57
C ALA A 183 1.73 12.01 17.92
N GLY A 184 1.45 11.19 16.91
CA GLY A 184 1.42 9.73 17.02
C GLY A 184 0.19 9.19 17.73
N LEU A 185 -0.81 8.80 16.95
CA LEU A 185 -1.86 7.91 17.45
C LEU A 185 -1.20 6.61 17.95
N GLY A 186 -1.45 6.29 19.21
CA GLY A 186 -0.93 5.12 19.90
C GLY A 186 -1.35 3.79 19.25
N PRO A 187 -0.80 2.66 19.72
CA PRO A 187 -1.01 1.37 19.10
C PRO A 187 -2.50 1.02 18.99
N SER A 188 -2.90 0.50 17.84
CA SER A 188 -4.23 -0.10 17.66
C SER A 188 -4.43 -1.20 18.69
N THR A 189 -5.55 -1.15 19.40
CA THR A 189 -5.90 -2.18 20.39
C THR A 189 -5.99 -3.53 19.67
N PRO A 190 -5.33 -4.59 20.18
CA PRO A 190 -5.42 -5.91 19.57
C PRO A 190 -6.89 -6.33 19.46
N THR A 191 -7.30 -6.79 18.28
CA THR A 191 -8.67 -7.30 18.05
C THR A 191 -9.03 -8.51 18.90
N GLY A 192 -8.05 -9.12 19.61
CA GLY A 192 -8.25 -10.29 20.46
C GLY A 192 -8.70 -11.55 19.70
N ALA A 193 -8.73 -11.50 18.37
CA ALA A 193 -9.26 -12.59 17.55
C ALA A 193 -8.31 -13.81 17.56
N PRO A 194 -8.85 -15.03 17.68
CA PRO A 194 -8.02 -16.24 17.73
C PRO A 194 -7.33 -16.51 16.38
N ALA A 195 -6.19 -17.22 16.43
CA ALA A 195 -5.40 -17.57 15.24
C ALA A 195 -6.23 -18.31 14.17
N CYS A 196 -7.15 -19.18 14.60
CA CYS A 196 -7.98 -19.97 13.69
C CYS A 196 -8.94 -19.09 12.86
N LEU A 197 -9.45 -18.00 13.43
CA LEU A 197 -10.31 -17.07 12.71
C LEU A 197 -9.52 -16.26 11.67
N GLY A 198 -8.30 -15.85 12.03
CA GLY A 198 -7.36 -15.25 11.09
C GLY A 198 -7.00 -16.21 9.93
N ALA A 199 -6.78 -17.48 10.25
CA ALA A 199 -6.52 -18.53 9.27
C ALA A 199 -7.72 -18.79 8.33
N LEU A 200 -8.96 -18.74 8.86
CA LEU A 200 -10.17 -18.84 8.05
C LEU A 200 -10.26 -17.70 7.02
N ALA A 201 -10.09 -16.45 7.46
CA ALA A 201 -10.07 -15.30 6.56
C ALA A 201 -8.94 -15.39 5.51
N ALA A 202 -7.74 -15.83 5.94
CA ALA A 202 -6.60 -16.03 5.06
C ALA A 202 -6.87 -17.12 4.00
N ALA A 203 -7.53 -18.23 4.37
CA ALA A 203 -7.88 -19.29 3.44
C ALA A 203 -8.87 -18.81 2.38
N LEU A 204 -9.92 -18.08 2.79
CA LEU A 204 -10.88 -17.46 1.86
C LEU A 204 -10.17 -16.48 0.89
N GLN A 205 -9.32 -15.61 1.43
CA GLN A 205 -8.56 -14.63 0.65
C GLN A 205 -7.60 -15.32 -0.33
N ALA A 206 -6.95 -16.43 0.06
CA ALA A 206 -6.08 -17.23 -0.79
C ALA A 206 -6.85 -17.92 -1.94
N LEU A 207 -8.06 -18.44 -1.68
CA LEU A 207 -8.89 -19.06 -2.71
C LEU A 207 -9.33 -18.04 -3.77
N GLU A 208 -9.78 -16.87 -3.35
CA GLU A 208 -10.16 -15.80 -4.28
C GLU A 208 -8.95 -15.25 -5.04
N CYS A 209 -7.77 -15.17 -4.40
CA CYS A 209 -6.51 -14.86 -5.07
C CYS A 209 -6.21 -15.83 -6.22
N LEU A 210 -6.34 -17.15 -5.99
CA LEU A 210 -6.14 -18.16 -7.03
C LEU A 210 -7.11 -17.99 -8.20
N LYS A 211 -8.38 -17.68 -7.92
CA LYS A 211 -9.41 -17.43 -8.95
C LYS A 211 -9.05 -16.21 -9.80
N ILE A 212 -8.73 -15.07 -9.16
CA ILE A 212 -8.33 -13.84 -9.85
C ILE A 212 -7.10 -14.08 -10.73
N LEU A 213 -6.06 -14.74 -10.19
CA LEU A 213 -4.84 -15.04 -10.93
C LEU A 213 -5.06 -15.99 -12.13
N ALA A 214 -6.09 -16.84 -12.05
CA ALA A 214 -6.55 -17.70 -13.14
C ALA A 214 -7.54 -17.01 -14.10
N GLY A 215 -7.81 -15.71 -13.89
CA GLY A 215 -8.71 -14.90 -14.71
C GLY A 215 -10.20 -15.10 -14.41
N ASP A 216 -10.54 -15.74 -13.30
CA ASP A 216 -11.91 -15.81 -12.80
C ASP A 216 -12.20 -14.63 -11.88
N LEU A 217 -13.15 -13.80 -12.31
CA LEU A 217 -13.56 -12.57 -11.64
C LEU A 217 -15.04 -12.62 -11.25
N SER A 218 -15.63 -13.82 -11.13
CA SER A 218 -17.06 -14.04 -10.83
C SER A 218 -17.53 -13.39 -9.52
N ASN A 219 -16.59 -13.17 -8.60
CA ASN A 219 -16.83 -12.62 -7.27
C ASN A 219 -16.43 -11.15 -7.15
N ALA A 220 -15.99 -10.50 -8.23
CA ALA A 220 -15.76 -9.07 -8.22
C ALA A 220 -17.03 -8.32 -7.78
N GLY A 221 -16.86 -7.39 -6.84
CA GLY A 221 -17.95 -6.65 -6.23
C GLY A 221 -18.74 -7.43 -5.18
N LYS A 222 -18.25 -8.58 -4.69
CA LYS A 222 -18.94 -9.38 -3.67
C LYS A 222 -18.19 -9.43 -2.34
N GLN A 223 -18.94 -9.60 -1.27
CA GLN A 223 -18.48 -9.97 0.06
C GLN A 223 -18.83 -11.42 0.34
N ILE A 224 -17.84 -12.18 0.79
CA ILE A 224 -18.01 -13.49 1.41
C ILE A 224 -17.92 -13.27 2.91
N LEU A 225 -18.95 -13.64 3.67
CA LEU A 225 -18.97 -13.58 5.13
C LEU A 225 -19.23 -14.99 5.68
N ILE A 226 -18.37 -15.44 6.58
CA ILE A 226 -18.59 -16.66 7.37
C ILE A 226 -18.73 -16.27 8.83
N GLU A 227 -19.87 -16.64 9.41
CA GLU A 227 -20.07 -16.66 10.86
C GLU A 227 -19.72 -18.06 11.35
N ALA A 228 -18.52 -18.21 11.91
CA ALA A 228 -17.98 -19.52 12.26
C ALA A 228 -18.65 -20.13 13.51
N GLY A 229 -19.31 -19.32 14.34
CA GLY A 229 -20.01 -19.81 15.53
C GLY A 229 -21.19 -20.73 15.21
N THR A 230 -21.91 -20.46 14.12
CA THR A 230 -23.06 -21.26 13.66
C THR A 230 -22.89 -21.83 12.25
N HIS A 231 -21.70 -21.69 11.67
CA HIS A 231 -21.37 -22.12 10.29
C HIS A 231 -22.28 -21.51 9.21
N ARG A 232 -22.70 -20.25 9.40
CA ARG A 232 -23.51 -19.53 8.41
C ARG A 232 -22.63 -18.82 7.39
N HIS A 233 -22.97 -18.99 6.12
CA HIS A 233 -22.21 -18.48 5.00
C HIS A 233 -23.09 -17.54 4.18
N PHE A 234 -22.63 -16.31 3.99
CA PHE A 234 -23.34 -15.28 3.24
C PHE A 234 -22.50 -14.80 2.06
N LEU A 235 -23.16 -14.58 0.92
CA LEU A 235 -22.58 -13.97 -0.26
C LEU A 235 -23.39 -12.73 -0.63
N THR A 236 -22.81 -11.55 -0.44
CA THR A 236 -23.48 -10.27 -0.66
C THR A 236 -22.86 -9.56 -1.85
N GLY A 237 -23.68 -9.08 -2.79
CA GLY A 237 -23.23 -8.22 -3.89
C GLY A 237 -23.26 -6.74 -3.51
N PHE A 238 -22.23 -6.01 -3.90
CA PHE A 238 -22.16 -4.55 -3.80
C PHE A 238 -22.37 -3.91 -5.16
N SER A 239 -22.98 -2.73 -5.16
CA SER A 239 -23.15 -1.88 -6.33
C SER A 239 -22.33 -0.61 -6.19
N MET A 240 -21.85 -0.07 -7.31
CA MET A 240 -21.18 1.23 -7.31
C MET A 240 -22.16 2.30 -6.83
N HIS A 241 -21.79 3.04 -5.78
CA HIS A 241 -22.61 4.12 -5.28
C HIS A 241 -22.43 5.37 -6.16
N PRO A 242 -23.49 5.92 -6.80
CA PRO A 242 -23.36 7.04 -7.75
C PRO A 242 -22.75 8.31 -7.13
N LYS A 243 -22.97 8.53 -5.83
CA LYS A 243 -22.40 9.66 -5.06
C LYS A 243 -21.28 9.22 -4.11
N CYS A 244 -20.55 8.15 -4.45
CA CYS A 244 -19.41 7.73 -3.62
C CYS A 244 -18.42 8.90 -3.47
N ARG A 245 -17.84 9.06 -2.29
CA ARG A 245 -16.82 10.10 -2.05
C ARG A 245 -15.52 9.82 -2.80
N PHE A 246 -15.27 8.56 -3.15
CA PHE A 246 -14.13 8.18 -3.97
C PHE A 246 -14.44 8.36 -5.46
N ASN A 247 -13.51 8.93 -6.21
CA ASN A 247 -13.72 9.31 -7.60
C ASN A 247 -13.63 8.17 -8.63
N HIS A 248 -13.32 6.94 -8.19
CA HIS A 248 -13.19 5.76 -9.04
C HIS A 248 -12.22 5.94 -10.23
N ALA A 249 -11.27 6.87 -10.13
CA ALA A 249 -10.33 7.17 -11.22
C ALA A 249 -9.05 6.34 -11.09
N GLY A 250 -8.74 5.55 -12.11
CA GLY A 250 -7.42 4.92 -12.27
C GLY A 250 -6.39 5.87 -12.88
N TRP A 251 -5.11 5.60 -12.66
CA TRP A 251 -4.02 6.38 -13.26
C TRP A 251 -3.39 5.62 -14.42
N ASN A 252 -3.61 6.12 -15.64
CA ASN A 252 -2.86 5.68 -16.79
C ASN A 252 -1.51 6.42 -16.85
N ALA A 253 -0.57 5.99 -16.01
CA ALA A 253 0.70 6.68 -15.86
C ALA A 253 1.75 6.26 -16.89
N SER A 254 2.35 7.26 -17.55
CA SER A 254 3.49 7.06 -18.44
C SER A 254 4.77 6.88 -17.63
N LYS A 255 5.63 5.94 -18.02
CA LYS A 255 6.93 5.76 -17.34
C LYS A 255 7.95 6.74 -17.89
N ILE A 256 8.67 7.39 -16.98
CA ILE A 256 9.82 8.24 -17.29
C ILE A 256 11.09 7.48 -16.94
N SER A 257 12.05 7.39 -17.89
CA SER A 257 13.32 6.70 -17.65
C SER A 257 14.23 7.40 -16.62
N ARG A 258 14.09 8.73 -16.49
CA ARG A 258 14.85 9.56 -15.55
C ARG A 258 14.46 9.25 -14.11
N THR A 259 15.46 9.15 -13.24
CA THR A 259 15.25 9.01 -11.79
C THR A 259 14.90 10.35 -11.14
N PRO A 260 14.34 10.38 -9.93
CA PRO A 260 14.08 11.63 -9.22
C PRO A 260 15.32 12.49 -9.00
N ALA A 261 16.53 11.90 -8.98
CA ALA A 261 17.78 12.66 -8.86
C ALA A 261 18.15 13.39 -10.17
N GLN A 262 17.71 12.86 -11.32
CA GLN A 262 18.00 13.39 -12.65
C GLN A 262 16.93 14.36 -13.17
N LEU A 263 15.79 14.47 -12.47
CA LEU A 263 14.69 15.35 -12.87
C LEU A 263 14.53 16.47 -11.85
N SER A 264 14.66 17.71 -12.28
CA SER A 264 14.37 18.88 -11.44
C SER A 264 12.88 19.22 -11.41
N VAL A 265 12.44 20.00 -10.43
CA VAL A 265 11.06 20.49 -10.33
C VAL A 265 10.67 21.27 -11.59
N GLY A 266 11.54 22.17 -12.05
CA GLY A 266 11.30 22.94 -13.27
C GLY A 266 11.26 22.06 -14.52
N ALA A 267 12.10 21.03 -14.60
CA ALA A 267 12.07 20.07 -15.70
C ALA A 267 10.80 19.20 -15.68
N ALA A 268 10.30 18.83 -14.50
CA ALA A 268 9.04 18.11 -14.35
C ALA A 268 7.85 18.97 -14.82
N LEU A 269 7.75 20.22 -14.39
CA LEU A 269 6.69 21.15 -14.82
C LEU A 269 6.64 21.33 -16.35
N ARG A 270 7.80 21.35 -17.01
CA ARG A 270 7.89 21.50 -18.47
C ARG A 270 7.41 20.29 -19.27
N LEU A 271 7.17 19.13 -18.65
CA LEU A 271 6.66 17.95 -19.36
C LEU A 271 5.28 18.18 -20.01
N ALA A 272 4.46 19.11 -19.49
CA ALA A 272 3.15 19.44 -20.06
C ALA A 272 3.20 20.47 -21.20
N SER A 273 4.35 21.11 -21.48
CA SER A 273 4.48 22.21 -22.46
C SER A 273 3.42 23.33 -22.30
N ASP A 274 2.91 23.55 -21.08
CA ASP A 274 1.86 24.53 -20.75
C ASP A 274 2.38 25.45 -19.63
N ALA A 275 2.36 26.77 -19.88
CA ALA A 275 2.80 27.79 -18.93
C ALA A 275 1.90 27.89 -17.67
N GLY A 276 0.69 27.35 -17.72
CA GLY A 276 -0.27 27.28 -16.61
C GLY A 276 -0.22 25.97 -15.82
N ALA A 277 0.69 25.04 -16.14
CA ALA A 277 0.70 23.72 -15.52
C ALA A 277 1.00 23.76 -14.00
N SER A 278 0.39 22.84 -13.25
CA SER A 278 0.77 22.54 -11.86
C SER A 278 1.27 21.10 -11.71
N LEU A 279 2.32 20.94 -10.90
CA LEU A 279 2.89 19.65 -10.51
C LEU A 279 2.28 19.21 -9.18
N THR A 280 1.79 17.97 -9.10
CA THR A 280 1.32 17.36 -7.85
C THR A 280 2.12 16.09 -7.52
N PHE A 281 2.08 15.69 -6.26
CA PHE A 281 2.88 14.60 -5.70
C PHE A 281 2.05 13.37 -5.30
N ALA A 282 1.00 13.06 -6.08
CA ALA A 282 0.22 11.82 -5.91
C ALA A 282 -0.33 11.63 -4.48
N GLY A 283 -0.87 12.70 -3.88
CA GLY A 283 -1.44 12.68 -2.53
C GLY A 283 -0.48 13.09 -1.42
N MET A 284 0.81 13.31 -1.73
CA MET A 284 1.79 13.87 -0.80
C MET A 284 1.78 15.41 -0.82
N HIS A 285 2.24 16.01 0.27
CA HIS A 285 2.26 17.46 0.48
C HIS A 285 3.69 17.97 0.59
N LEU A 286 3.99 19.08 -0.06
CA LEU A 286 5.28 19.76 0.05
C LEU A 286 5.25 20.77 1.20
N ALA A 287 6.04 20.52 2.23
CA ALA A 287 6.38 21.51 3.25
C ALA A 287 7.47 22.45 2.73
N ARG A 288 7.14 23.74 2.63
CA ARG A 288 8.13 24.79 2.29
C ARG A 288 8.96 25.20 3.51
N GLN A 289 8.37 25.12 4.69
CA GLN A 289 8.94 25.52 5.96
C GLN A 289 8.45 24.59 7.06
N LEU A 290 9.27 24.44 8.08
CA LEU A 290 8.91 23.84 9.36
C LEU A 290 8.95 24.90 10.43
N ASP A 291 8.13 24.77 11.47
CA ASP A 291 8.04 25.72 12.57
C ASP A 291 8.11 24.99 13.90
N CYS A 292 8.98 25.47 14.80
CA CYS A 292 9.08 24.98 16.16
C CYS A 292 8.18 25.80 17.10
N PRO A 293 7.14 25.21 17.71
CA PRO A 293 6.27 25.94 18.62
C PRO A 293 6.98 26.37 19.92
N GLY A 294 8.01 25.63 20.36
CA GLY A 294 8.71 25.93 21.62
C GLY A 294 9.69 27.10 21.57
N CYS A 295 10.52 27.22 20.53
CA CYS A 295 11.58 28.23 20.45
C CYS A 295 11.49 29.16 19.24
N GLY A 296 10.50 28.99 18.35
CA GLY A 296 10.33 29.83 17.16
C GLY A 296 11.32 29.54 16.02
N PHE A 297 12.10 28.45 16.10
CA PHE A 297 12.97 28.03 15.01
C PHE A 297 12.16 27.64 13.77
N SER A 298 12.37 28.33 12.64
CA SER A 298 11.57 28.15 11.43
C SER A 298 12.40 27.95 10.15
N PRO A 299 12.98 26.76 9.91
CA PRO A 299 13.82 26.51 8.74
C PRO A 299 12.99 26.28 7.46
N ARG A 300 13.48 26.80 6.33
CA ARG A 300 12.96 26.43 4.99
C ARG A 300 13.50 25.06 4.58
N VAL A 301 12.64 24.12 4.19
CA VAL A 301 13.04 22.72 3.94
C VAL A 301 12.71 22.19 2.54
N TYR A 302 11.63 22.65 1.89
CA TYR A 302 11.12 22.10 0.61
C TYR A 302 11.14 20.55 0.58
N ARG A 303 10.41 19.92 1.49
CA ARG A 303 10.36 18.47 1.65
C ARG A 303 8.94 17.95 1.63
N LEU A 304 8.73 16.76 1.08
CA LEU A 304 7.46 16.07 1.19
C LEU A 304 7.24 15.64 2.63
N GLU A 305 6.09 16.02 3.20
CA GLU A 305 5.76 15.81 4.60
C GLU A 305 5.81 14.33 4.98
N GLU A 306 5.25 13.49 4.13
CA GLU A 306 5.20 12.03 4.28
C GLU A 306 6.58 11.37 4.14
N ARG A 307 7.60 12.13 3.74
CA ARG A 307 8.99 11.70 3.55
C ARG A 307 9.96 12.31 4.57
N LEU A 308 9.48 13.15 5.48
CA LEU A 308 10.29 13.69 6.58
C LEU A 308 10.64 12.57 7.56
N SER A 309 11.93 12.36 7.78
CA SER A 309 12.44 11.44 8.80
C SER A 309 12.17 11.99 10.20
N ARG A 310 12.22 11.11 11.21
CA ARG A 310 12.07 11.52 12.62
C ARG A 310 13.08 12.60 13.02
N ARG A 311 14.32 12.51 12.53
CA ARG A 311 15.37 13.52 12.80
C ARG A 311 15.04 14.87 12.18
N GLU A 312 14.49 14.88 10.96
CA GLU A 312 14.05 16.12 10.29
C GLU A 312 12.81 16.74 10.94
N ARG A 313 12.08 15.97 11.77
CA ARG A 313 10.91 16.42 12.53
C ARG A 313 11.26 16.91 13.94
N ILE A 314 12.52 16.86 14.37
CA ILE A 314 12.93 17.30 15.71
C ILE A 314 13.70 18.61 15.58
N CYS A 315 13.30 19.61 16.37
CA CYS A 315 13.95 20.90 16.42
C CYS A 315 15.38 20.74 16.96
N PRO A 316 16.42 21.19 16.23
CA PRO A 316 17.81 21.07 16.67
C PRO A 316 18.15 21.98 17.86
N GLN A 317 17.31 22.97 18.17
CA GLN A 317 17.56 23.93 19.24
C GLN A 317 16.96 23.47 20.59
N CYS A 318 15.73 22.97 20.60
CA CYS A 318 15.01 22.63 21.85
C CYS A 318 14.52 21.18 21.93
N GLY A 319 14.70 20.38 20.88
CA GLY A 319 14.29 18.97 20.85
C GLY A 319 12.79 18.71 20.70
N GLN A 320 11.95 19.75 20.59
CA GLN A 320 10.52 19.58 20.32
C GLN A 320 10.23 19.22 18.86
N ASP A 321 9.03 18.71 18.60
CA ASP A 321 8.60 18.40 17.24
C ASP A 321 8.41 19.68 16.40
N LEU A 322 8.95 19.63 15.20
CA LEU A 322 8.74 20.61 14.14
C LEU A 322 7.42 20.31 13.43
N LEU A 323 6.60 21.35 13.27
CA LEU A 323 5.30 21.28 12.63
C LEU A 323 5.33 21.96 11.26
N VAL A 324 4.43 21.56 10.37
CA VAL A 324 4.20 22.25 9.10
C VAL A 324 2.92 23.06 9.28
N ALA A 325 3.01 24.39 9.30
CA ALA A 325 1.82 25.21 9.30
C ALA A 325 1.05 25.02 7.98
N GLY A 326 -0.28 25.06 8.02
CA GLY A 326 -1.13 24.74 6.85
C GLY A 326 -0.82 25.60 5.61
N PHE A 327 -0.43 26.86 5.77
CA PHE A 327 -0.05 27.75 4.66
C PHE A 327 1.36 27.47 4.10
N HIS A 328 2.17 26.68 4.81
CA HIS A 328 3.46 26.16 4.34
C HIS A 328 3.35 24.78 3.68
N SER A 329 2.19 24.13 3.77
CA SER A 329 1.85 22.87 3.12
C SER A 329 1.21 23.12 1.75
N GLN A 330 1.74 22.48 0.71
CA GLN A 330 1.22 22.60 -0.65
C GLN A 330 1.05 21.24 -1.31
N SER A 331 -0.17 20.92 -1.74
CA SER A 331 -0.47 19.71 -2.52
C SER A 331 -0.08 19.84 -4.01
N GLN A 332 0.15 21.06 -4.47
CA GLN A 332 0.54 21.34 -5.86
C GLN A 332 1.49 22.54 -5.95
N LEU A 333 2.37 22.51 -6.96
CA LEU A 333 3.26 23.61 -7.35
C LEU A 333 2.83 24.15 -8.70
N LYS A 334 2.37 25.40 -8.76
CA LYS A 334 2.04 26.05 -10.04
C LYS A 334 3.29 26.66 -10.67
N THR A 335 3.43 26.52 -11.98
CA THR A 335 4.61 27.00 -12.72
C THR A 335 4.97 28.46 -12.41
N LYS A 336 3.97 29.35 -12.29
CA LYS A 336 4.16 30.78 -11.99
C LYS A 336 4.59 31.09 -10.55
N GLU A 337 4.35 30.17 -9.61
CA GLU A 337 4.60 30.35 -8.17
C GLU A 337 5.91 29.68 -7.71
N VAL A 338 6.60 28.97 -8.61
CA VAL A 338 7.84 28.26 -8.28
C VAL A 338 9.04 29.18 -8.43
N GLU A 339 9.65 29.52 -7.29
CA GLU A 339 10.90 30.27 -7.20
C GLU A 339 12.05 29.56 -7.95
N PRO A 340 13.02 30.28 -8.55
CA PRO A 340 14.14 29.69 -9.28
C PRO A 340 14.94 28.66 -8.47
N VAL A 341 15.11 28.92 -7.17
CA VAL A 341 15.78 28.01 -6.23
C VAL A 341 15.05 26.66 -6.16
N LEU A 342 13.72 26.66 -6.02
CA LEU A 342 12.92 25.44 -5.99
C LEU A 342 12.88 24.76 -7.37
N ALA A 343 12.80 25.53 -8.45
CA ALA A 343 12.80 25.00 -9.83
C ALA A 343 14.08 24.20 -10.15
N ALA A 344 15.23 24.62 -9.60
CA ALA A 344 16.52 23.96 -9.80
C ALA A 344 16.70 22.68 -8.96
N ARG A 345 15.92 22.50 -7.89
CA ARG A 345 16.01 21.31 -7.02
C ARG A 345 15.62 20.04 -7.77
N SER A 346 16.32 18.95 -7.49
CA SER A 346 15.92 17.62 -7.95
C SER A 346 14.67 17.14 -7.20
N LEU A 347 13.84 16.33 -7.86
CA LEU A 347 12.70 15.67 -7.21
C LEU A 347 13.15 14.80 -6.03
N ALA A 348 14.33 14.18 -6.12
CA ALA A 348 14.93 13.41 -5.02
C ALA A 348 15.18 14.29 -3.78
N SER A 349 15.59 15.54 -3.96
CA SER A 349 15.85 16.45 -2.83
C SER A 349 14.57 16.80 -2.06
N LEU A 350 13.41 16.73 -2.71
CA LEU A 350 12.10 16.87 -2.07
C LEU A 350 11.68 15.61 -1.30
N GLY A 351 12.34 14.47 -1.55
CA GLY A 351 12.04 13.17 -0.93
C GLY A 351 11.40 12.14 -1.85
N LEU A 352 11.17 12.46 -3.14
CA LEU A 352 10.68 11.49 -4.12
C LEU A 352 11.72 10.41 -4.43
N ARG A 353 11.23 9.19 -4.63
CA ARG A 353 12.00 7.97 -4.87
C ARG A 353 11.64 7.37 -6.22
N GLY A 354 12.51 6.52 -6.76
CA GLY A 354 12.18 5.78 -7.99
C GLY A 354 10.91 4.96 -7.77
N GLY A 355 9.99 4.99 -8.74
CA GLY A 355 8.66 4.39 -8.63
C GLY A 355 7.60 5.25 -7.94
N ASP A 356 7.94 6.45 -7.43
CA ASP A 356 6.92 7.42 -7.04
C ASP A 356 6.21 7.99 -8.27
N PHE A 357 5.01 8.50 -8.05
CA PHE A 357 4.18 9.09 -9.09
C PHE A 357 4.13 10.60 -8.90
N ILE A 358 4.13 11.31 -10.02
CA ILE A 358 3.79 12.73 -10.08
C ILE A 358 2.64 12.91 -11.07
N SER A 359 1.83 13.94 -10.88
CA SER A 359 0.88 14.35 -11.91
C SER A 359 1.16 15.78 -12.34
N ILE A 360 0.82 16.06 -13.59
CA ILE A 360 0.88 17.41 -14.14
C ILE A 360 -0.50 17.77 -14.64
N LYS A 361 -1.09 18.77 -13.99
CA LYS A 361 -2.39 19.30 -14.32
C LYS A 361 -2.20 20.51 -15.22
N GLY A 362 -2.49 20.34 -16.50
CA GLY A 362 -2.59 21.44 -17.46
C GLY A 362 -4.00 22.04 -17.49
N SER A 363 -4.23 22.95 -18.42
CA SER A 363 -5.53 23.60 -18.64
C SER A 363 -6.67 22.63 -18.98
N GLN A 364 -6.40 21.56 -19.76
CA GLN A 364 -7.45 20.64 -20.25
C GLN A 364 -7.39 19.22 -19.68
N ARG A 365 -6.23 18.77 -19.20
CA ARG A 365 -6.05 17.38 -18.73
C ARG A 365 -4.99 17.27 -17.64
N GLU A 366 -5.12 16.22 -16.83
CA GLU A 366 -4.10 15.78 -15.89
C GLU A 366 -3.39 14.54 -16.44
N SER A 367 -2.06 14.58 -16.47
CA SER A 367 -1.22 13.47 -16.93
C SER A 367 -0.41 12.91 -15.76
N PHE A 368 -0.39 11.58 -15.63
CA PHE A 368 0.33 10.89 -14.55
C PHE A 368 1.63 10.31 -15.06
N TYR A 369 2.67 10.38 -14.24
CA TYR A 369 3.99 9.86 -14.58
C TYR A 369 4.58 9.04 -13.44
N GLU A 370 5.07 7.84 -13.76
CA GLU A 370 5.85 7.01 -12.85
C GLU A 370 7.34 7.31 -13.04
N LEU A 371 8.01 7.73 -11.97
CA LEU A 371 9.42 8.10 -11.99
C LEU A 371 10.31 6.86 -12.09
N GLY A 372 11.39 6.97 -12.88
CA GLY A 372 12.34 5.88 -13.08
C GLY A 372 13.14 5.55 -11.81
N GLY A 373 13.68 4.35 -11.77
CA GLY A 373 14.51 3.85 -10.67
C GLY A 373 13.93 2.58 -10.05
N ALA A 374 14.79 1.59 -9.85
CA ALA A 374 14.40 0.36 -9.18
C ALA A 374 14.11 0.62 -7.70
N PRO A 375 13.32 -0.24 -7.04
CA PRO A 375 13.22 -0.20 -5.61
C PRO A 375 14.61 -0.24 -4.99
N ALA A 376 14.87 0.66 -4.04
CA ALA A 376 16.04 0.58 -3.19
C ALA A 376 15.85 -0.62 -2.24
N VAL A 377 15.77 -1.84 -2.79
CA VAL A 377 15.76 -3.04 -1.99
C VAL A 377 17.12 -3.10 -1.35
N ALA A 378 17.08 -3.01 -0.02
CA ALA A 378 18.17 -3.24 0.91
C ALA A 378 19.33 -4.02 0.28
N ARG A 379 20.52 -3.41 0.31
CA ARG A 379 21.83 -4.08 0.21
C ARG A 379 22.04 -5.13 1.33
N SER A 380 21.01 -5.75 1.87
CA SER A 380 21.12 -6.96 2.68
C SER A 380 21.11 -8.17 1.76
N ARG A 381 22.28 -8.44 1.17
CA ARG A 381 22.76 -9.76 0.76
C ARG A 381 21.74 -10.61 -0.01
N LEU A 382 21.72 -10.43 -1.34
CA LEU A 382 21.59 -11.57 -2.25
C LEU A 382 22.78 -12.51 -2.03
N ILE A 383 22.75 -13.29 -0.95
CA ILE A 383 23.56 -14.52 -0.89
C ILE A 383 22.74 -15.58 -1.62
N THR A 384 22.86 -15.61 -2.93
CA THR A 384 22.73 -16.86 -3.67
C THR A 384 24.00 -17.67 -3.38
N ARG A 385 24.10 -18.26 -2.19
CA ARG A 385 24.97 -19.43 -2.04
C ARG A 385 24.15 -20.60 -2.57
N SER A 386 24.45 -20.97 -3.81
CA SER A 386 24.46 -22.37 -4.22
C SER A 386 25.20 -23.15 -3.13
N ILE A 387 24.51 -24.09 -2.50
CA ILE A 387 25.14 -25.12 -1.68
C ILE A 387 24.94 -26.43 -2.48
N PRO A 388 26.00 -27.25 -2.61
CA PRO A 388 26.09 -28.40 -3.51
C PRO A 388 25.00 -29.46 -3.31
#